data_AF-A0A8B7IQY5-F1
#
_entry.id   AF-A0A8B7IQY5-F1
#
_cell.length_a   1.000
_cell.length_b   1.000
_cell.length_c   1.000
_cell.angle_alpha   90.00
_cell.angle_beta   90.00
_cell.angle_gamma   90.00
#
_symmetry.space_group_name_H-M   'P 1'
#
loop_
_entity.id
_entity.type
_entity.pdbx_description
1 polymer ?
#
loop_
_entity_poly.entity_id
_entity_poly.type
_entity_poly.pdbx_seq_one_letter_code
_entity_poly.pdbx_strand_id
1 'polypeptide(L)'
;MKSFAAIVALLGVFWIQTSAAQIFYLEEPGNALVTATMSIDNEKYLADVHVRAGEYSSDTIFDYWHGYVATRVFSRNACFILKIEKDSIPELREIGRLAFEKQTLKKIYSPNNLWVQYDTGKSVFANVKEWLIYGKAIENLCRGLPIYKLVKTEAPLNSRACANAGIPSILGIRICPKLD
;
A
#
# COMPACT_ATOMS: atom_id res chain seq x y z
N MET A 1 -48.80 -23.98 1.29
CA MET A 1 -47.49 -24.36 1.89
C MET A 1 -46.31 -24.35 0.90
N LYS A 2 -46.49 -24.64 -0.41
CA LYS A 2 -45.37 -24.64 -1.38
C LYS A 2 -44.87 -23.26 -1.83
N SER A 3 -45.72 -22.23 -1.80
CA SER A 3 -45.36 -20.87 -2.26
C SER A 3 -44.49 -20.09 -1.25
N PHE A 4 -44.65 -20.32 0.06
CA PHE A 4 -43.84 -19.64 1.09
C PHE A 4 -42.38 -20.11 1.12
N ALA A 5 -42.11 -21.37 0.77
CA ALA A 5 -40.75 -21.91 0.74
C ALA A 5 -39.88 -21.28 -0.38
N ALA A 6 -40.49 -20.93 -1.52
CA ALA A 6 -39.77 -20.33 -2.65
C ALA A 6 -39.35 -18.88 -2.38
N ILE A 7 -40.11 -18.14 -1.57
CA ILE A 7 -39.82 -16.73 -1.23
C ILE A 7 -38.66 -16.65 -0.22
N VAL A 8 -38.60 -17.58 0.74
CA VAL A 8 -37.48 -17.64 1.71
C VAL A 8 -36.17 -18.08 1.04
N ALA A 9 -36.23 -18.95 0.03
CA ALA A 9 -35.04 -19.35 -0.74
C ALA A 9 -34.50 -18.21 -1.64
N LEU A 10 -35.36 -17.32 -2.16
CA LEU A 10 -34.93 -16.16 -2.95
C LEU A 10 -34.39 -15.01 -2.10
N LEU A 11 -34.86 -14.86 -0.85
CA LEU A 11 -34.39 -13.82 0.07
C LEU A 11 -33.09 -14.17 0.80
N GLY A 12 -32.69 -15.44 0.83
CA GLY A 12 -31.43 -15.90 1.44
C GLY A 12 -30.16 -15.57 0.65
N VAL A 13 -30.28 -15.09 -0.60
CA VAL A 13 -29.15 -14.90 -1.52
C VAL A 13 -28.52 -13.50 -1.41
N PHE A 14 -29.08 -12.59 -0.61
CA PHE A 14 -28.59 -11.21 -0.49
C PHE A 14 -27.82 -10.88 0.79
N TRP A 15 -27.36 -11.89 1.53
CA TRP A 15 -26.38 -11.69 2.60
C TRP A 15 -24.96 -11.81 2.04
N ILE A 16 -24.65 -11.02 1.02
CA ILE A 16 -23.25 -10.71 0.75
C ILE A 16 -22.86 -9.76 1.88
N GLN A 17 -22.08 -10.24 2.85
CA GLN A 17 -21.44 -9.37 3.82
C GLN A 17 -20.63 -8.34 3.03
N THR A 18 -21.16 -7.12 2.94
CA THR A 18 -20.40 -5.99 2.42
C THR A 18 -19.36 -5.66 3.49
N SER A 19 -18.20 -6.31 3.42
CA SER A 19 -17.03 -5.91 4.20
C SER A 19 -16.71 -4.46 3.79
N ALA A 20 -17.19 -3.49 4.57
CA ALA A 20 -17.03 -2.09 4.24
C ALA A 20 -15.57 -1.71 4.55
N ALA A 21 -14.72 -1.75 3.51
CA ALA A 21 -13.38 -1.20 3.61
C ALA A 21 -13.48 0.28 4.05
N GLN A 22 -12.68 0.67 5.03
CA GLN A 22 -12.65 2.05 5.52
C GLN A 22 -11.81 2.88 4.56
N ILE A 23 -12.40 3.94 4.00
CA ILE A 23 -11.73 4.81 3.03
C ILE A 23 -11.36 6.13 3.70
N PHE A 24 -10.11 6.53 3.55
CA PHE A 24 -9.54 7.77 4.06
C PHE A 24 -9.00 8.62 2.91
N TYR A 25 -9.32 9.91 2.94
CA TYR A 25 -8.76 10.89 2.01
C TYR A 25 -7.65 11.67 2.72
N LEU A 26 -6.44 11.58 2.16
CA LEU A 26 -5.22 12.10 2.76
C LEU A 26 -4.66 13.20 1.86
N GLU A 27 -4.75 14.43 2.35
CA GLU A 27 -4.22 15.61 1.66
C GLU A 27 -2.87 16.03 2.26
N GLU A 28 -1.92 16.40 1.39
CA GLU A 28 -0.63 16.90 1.81
C GLU A 28 -0.71 18.42 2.11
N PRO A 29 -0.36 18.86 3.35
CA PRO A 29 -0.43 20.27 3.71
C PRO A 29 0.51 21.11 2.85
N GLY A 30 -0.01 22.17 2.22
CA GLY A 30 0.80 23.10 1.41
C GLY A 30 1.06 22.65 -0.03
N ASN A 31 0.58 21.47 -0.44
CA ASN A 31 0.63 21.03 -1.84
C ASN A 31 -0.68 20.34 -2.26
N ALA A 32 -1.66 21.13 -2.69
CA ALA A 32 -2.98 20.66 -3.11
C ALA A 32 -2.97 19.72 -4.33
N LEU A 33 -1.83 19.61 -5.04
CA LEU A 33 -1.68 18.75 -6.21
C LEU A 33 -1.36 17.29 -5.83
N VAL A 34 -1.00 17.03 -4.57
CA VAL A 34 -0.75 15.68 -4.07
C VAL A 34 -1.94 15.22 -3.24
N THR A 35 -2.67 14.23 -3.77
CA THR A 35 -3.79 13.60 -3.07
C THR A 35 -3.51 12.12 -2.90
N ALA A 36 -3.97 11.56 -1.79
CA ALA A 36 -4.02 10.12 -1.63
C ALA A 36 -5.35 9.63 -1.08
N THR A 37 -5.69 8.42 -1.49
CA THR A 37 -6.81 7.66 -0.95
C THR A 37 -6.26 6.38 -0.35
N MET A 38 -6.60 6.10 0.89
CA MET A 38 -6.24 4.86 1.56
C MET A 38 -7.50 4.07 1.89
N SER A 39 -7.54 2.80 1.52
CA SER A 39 -8.60 1.86 1.89
C SER A 39 -8.05 0.80 2.85
N ILE A 40 -8.67 0.61 4.00
CA ILE A 40 -8.32 -0.44 4.96
C ILE A 40 -9.40 -1.51 4.95
N ASP A 41 -8.99 -2.74 4.66
CA ASP A 41 -9.81 -3.94 4.79
C ASP A 41 -9.29 -4.75 5.98
N ASN A 42 -9.97 -4.61 7.13
CA ASN A 42 -9.59 -5.30 8.37
C ASN A 42 -9.81 -6.82 8.29
N GLU A 43 -10.74 -7.30 7.46
CA GLU A 43 -11.01 -8.72 7.30
C GLU A 43 -9.92 -9.40 6.48
N LYS A 44 -9.44 -8.74 5.43
CA LYS A 44 -8.32 -9.21 4.62
C LYS A 44 -6.96 -8.85 5.20
N TYR A 45 -6.93 -8.01 6.23
CA TYR A 45 -5.72 -7.49 6.86
C TYR A 45 -4.82 -6.73 5.86
N LEU A 46 -5.46 -5.87 5.05
CA LEU A 46 -4.83 -5.10 3.96
C LEU A 46 -5.04 -3.60 4.14
N ALA A 47 -4.05 -2.82 3.69
CA ALA A 47 -4.24 -1.42 3.32
C ALA A 47 -3.83 -1.21 1.86
N ASP A 48 -4.69 -0.52 1.10
CA ASP A 48 -4.43 -0.11 -0.29
C ASP A 48 -4.35 1.41 -0.35
N VAL A 49 -3.27 1.94 -0.92
CA VAL A 49 -2.96 3.37 -0.94
C VAL A 49 -2.70 3.81 -2.38
N HIS A 50 -3.53 4.72 -2.85
CA HIS A 50 -3.36 5.38 -4.14
C HIS A 50 -2.84 6.79 -3.91
N VAL A 51 -1.66 7.11 -4.43
CA VAL A 51 -1.07 8.46 -4.40
C VAL A 51 -1.10 9.05 -5.81
N ARG A 52 -1.72 10.21 -5.96
CA ARG A 52 -1.76 11.00 -7.20
C ARG A 52 -0.85 12.22 -7.01
N ALA A 53 0.30 12.20 -7.69
CA ALA A 53 1.35 13.21 -7.56
C ALA A 53 2.14 13.41 -8.88
N GLY A 54 1.46 13.31 -10.03
CA GLY A 54 2.10 13.39 -11.35
C GLY A 54 3.07 12.23 -11.59
N GLU A 55 4.32 12.53 -11.97
CA GLU A 55 5.40 11.54 -12.17
C GLU A 55 5.72 10.71 -10.91
N TYR A 56 5.32 11.18 -9.73
CA TYR A 56 5.51 10.46 -8.46
C TYR A 56 4.26 9.71 -8.00
N SER A 57 3.27 9.55 -8.88
CA SER A 57 2.10 8.75 -8.57
C SER A 57 2.51 7.30 -8.32
N SER A 58 1.85 6.67 -7.35
CA SER A 58 2.12 5.28 -6.98
C SER A 58 0.90 4.63 -6.37
N ASP A 59 0.84 3.31 -6.49
CA ASP A 59 -0.10 2.46 -5.77
C ASP A 59 0.70 1.58 -4.82
N THR A 60 0.26 1.49 -3.56
CA THR A 60 0.93 0.69 -2.52
C THR A 60 -0.05 -0.21 -1.80
N ILE A 61 0.23 -1.51 -1.80
CA ILE A 61 -0.51 -2.51 -1.00
C ILE A 61 0.36 -2.90 0.20
N PHE A 62 -0.17 -2.72 1.40
CA PHE A 62 0.32 -3.32 2.62
C PHE A 62 -0.47 -4.60 2.86
N ASP A 63 0.16 -5.74 2.61
CA ASP A 63 -0.41 -7.05 2.88
C ASP A 63 0.19 -7.61 4.18
N TYR A 64 -0.48 -7.31 5.30
CA TYR A 64 -0.01 -7.71 6.61
C TYR A 64 -0.18 -9.21 6.85
N TRP A 65 -1.11 -9.86 6.16
CA TRP A 65 -1.29 -11.31 6.24
C TRP A 65 -0.07 -12.06 5.67
N HIS A 66 0.40 -11.64 4.49
CA HIS A 66 1.59 -12.22 3.86
C HIS A 66 2.89 -11.58 4.36
N GLY A 67 2.82 -10.43 5.04
CA GLY A 67 3.95 -9.73 5.65
C GLY A 67 4.81 -8.96 4.64
N TYR A 68 4.18 -8.38 3.61
CA TYR A 68 4.85 -7.64 2.55
C TYR A 68 4.15 -6.32 2.23
N VAL A 69 4.94 -5.34 1.81
CA VAL A 69 4.47 -4.11 1.16
C VAL A 69 4.92 -4.15 -0.29
N ALA A 70 4.02 -3.89 -1.22
CA ALA A 70 4.34 -3.73 -2.63
C ALA A 70 3.95 -2.33 -3.09
N THR A 71 4.88 -1.62 -3.71
CA THR A 71 4.65 -0.32 -4.31
C THR A 71 4.89 -0.40 -5.81
N ARG A 72 3.89 -0.05 -6.61
CA ARG A 72 4.04 0.23 -8.04
C ARG A 72 4.28 1.73 -8.23
N VAL A 73 5.43 2.10 -8.78
CA VAL A 73 5.72 3.49 -9.16
C VAL A 73 5.50 3.64 -10.66
N PHE A 74 4.54 4.47 -11.06
CA PHE A 74 4.09 4.53 -12.45
C PHE A 74 5.17 5.03 -13.42
N SER A 75 5.89 6.11 -13.06
CA SER A 75 6.97 6.66 -13.91
C SER A 75 8.15 5.71 -14.12
N ARG A 76 8.32 4.73 -13.24
CA ARG A 76 9.38 3.71 -13.35
C ARG A 76 8.91 2.42 -14.02
N ASN A 77 7.60 2.26 -14.24
CA ASN A 77 6.97 1.04 -14.73
C ASN A 77 7.48 -0.23 -14.01
N ALA A 78 7.63 -0.15 -12.68
CA ALA A 78 8.23 -1.20 -11.86
C ALA A 78 7.48 -1.36 -10.53
N CYS A 79 7.60 -2.55 -9.94
CA CYS A 79 7.10 -2.85 -8.60
C CYS A 79 8.25 -3.05 -7.63
N PHE A 80 8.10 -2.54 -6.41
CA PHE A 80 9.09 -2.62 -5.35
C PHE A 80 8.47 -3.38 -4.18
N ILE A 81 9.10 -4.48 -3.77
CA ILE A 81 8.60 -5.34 -2.69
C ILE A 81 9.50 -5.21 -1.48
N LEU A 82 8.89 -4.89 -0.34
CA LEU A 82 9.52 -4.79 0.96
C LEU A 82 8.89 -5.78 1.93
N LYS A 83 9.69 -6.47 2.73
CA LYS A 83 9.17 -7.29 3.83
C LYS A 83 8.75 -6.40 5.00
N ILE A 84 7.60 -6.66 5.59
CA ILE A 84 7.14 -5.96 6.79
C ILE A 84 7.99 -6.40 7.98
N GLU A 85 8.53 -5.43 8.71
CA GLU A 85 9.11 -5.65 10.04
C GLU A 85 8.41 -4.71 11.02
N LYS A 86 7.94 -5.28 12.13
CA LYS A 86 7.02 -4.62 13.08
C LYS A 86 7.55 -3.32 13.67
N ASP A 87 8.87 -3.21 13.82
CA ASP A 87 9.51 -2.05 14.44
C ASP A 87 9.64 -0.85 13.50
N SER A 88 9.37 -0.99 12.20
CA SER A 88 9.50 0.13 11.24
C SER A 88 8.25 0.43 10.43
N ILE A 89 7.37 -0.54 10.24
CA ILE A 89 6.08 -0.33 9.57
C ILE A 89 4.99 -0.51 10.63
N PRO A 90 4.19 0.54 10.92
CA PRO A 90 3.14 0.43 11.91
C PRO A 90 2.12 -0.65 11.54
N GLU A 91 1.54 -1.28 12.55
CA GLU A 91 0.46 -2.25 12.39
C GLU A 91 -0.78 -1.61 11.74
N LEU A 92 -1.59 -2.42 11.04
CA LEU A 92 -2.75 -1.95 10.27
C LEU A 92 -3.69 -1.05 11.09
N ARG A 93 -3.96 -1.44 12.34
CA ARG A 93 -4.83 -0.70 13.26
C ARG A 93 -4.28 0.70 13.57
N GLU A 94 -2.98 0.81 13.75
CA GLU A 94 -2.33 2.09 14.08
C GLU A 94 -2.33 3.01 12.86
N ILE A 95 -2.09 2.48 11.68
CA ILE A 95 -2.22 3.25 10.43
C ILE A 95 -3.66 3.77 10.25
N GLY A 96 -4.67 2.93 10.49
CA GLY A 96 -6.07 3.35 10.42
C GLY A 96 -6.43 4.45 11.42
N ARG A 97 -5.92 4.35 12.65
CA ARG A 97 -6.08 5.40 13.68
C ARG A 97 -5.45 6.72 13.21
N LEU A 98 -4.21 6.68 12.73
CA LEU A 98 -3.48 7.86 12.24
C LEU A 98 -4.19 8.51 11.04
N ALA A 99 -4.73 7.71 10.12
CA ALA A 99 -5.47 8.20 8.97
C ALA A 99 -6.79 8.87 9.35
N PHE A 100 -7.54 8.27 10.28
CA PHE A 100 -8.73 8.90 10.84
C PHE A 100 -8.40 10.26 11.48
N GLU A 101 -7.37 10.31 12.32
CA GLU A 101 -6.96 11.57 12.97
C GLU A 101 -6.50 12.62 11.95
N LYS A 102 -5.77 12.21 10.91
CA LYS A 102 -5.37 13.10 9.83
C LYS A 102 -6.57 13.69 9.10
N GLN A 103 -7.54 12.86 8.73
CA GLN A 103 -8.73 13.29 7.98
C GLN A 103 -9.65 14.17 8.82
N THR A 104 -9.92 13.81 10.08
CA THR A 104 -10.90 14.50 10.92
C THR A 104 -10.31 15.73 11.62
N LEU A 105 -9.08 15.63 12.13
CA LEU A 105 -8.47 16.70 12.93
C LEU A 105 -7.56 17.61 12.09
N LYS A 106 -7.36 17.32 10.81
CA LYS A 106 -6.45 18.03 9.89
C LYS A 106 -5.05 18.23 10.47
N LYS A 107 -4.61 17.33 11.36
CA LYS A 107 -3.30 17.41 11.99
C LYS A 107 -2.21 17.30 10.93
N ILE A 108 -1.19 18.15 11.04
CA ILE A 108 0.02 18.04 10.25
C ILE A 108 0.91 17.03 10.96
N TYR A 109 0.97 15.82 10.41
CA TYR A 109 1.91 14.80 10.85
C TYR A 109 3.16 14.91 9.98
N SER A 110 4.34 14.90 10.61
CA SER A 110 5.60 14.68 9.91
C SER A 110 5.75 13.18 9.71
N PRO A 111 5.90 12.69 8.47
CA PRO A 111 5.97 11.26 8.23
C PRO A 111 7.24 10.68 8.85
N ASN A 112 7.10 9.53 9.53
CA ASN A 112 8.25 8.68 9.82
C ASN A 112 8.75 8.14 8.47
N ASN A 113 9.97 8.52 8.08
CA ASN A 113 10.53 8.09 6.81
C ASN A 113 11.18 6.71 6.97
N LEU A 114 10.66 5.73 6.23
CA LEU A 114 11.27 4.43 6.00
C LEU A 114 12.13 4.51 4.75
N TRP A 115 13.45 4.55 4.94
CA TRP A 115 14.41 4.59 3.86
C TRP A 115 14.73 3.16 3.41
N VAL A 116 14.54 2.92 2.11
CA VAL A 116 14.75 1.62 1.50
C VAL A 116 15.50 1.76 0.19
N GLN A 117 16.35 0.80 -0.10
CA GLN A 117 17.17 0.77 -1.30
C GLN A 117 16.86 -0.44 -2.18
N TYR A 118 17.04 -0.26 -3.48
CA TYR A 118 17.08 -1.34 -4.46
C TYR A 118 18.32 -1.24 -5.32
N ASP A 119 18.78 -2.38 -5.81
CA ASP A 119 19.84 -2.48 -6.79
C ASP A 119 19.22 -2.39 -8.20
N THR A 120 19.61 -1.38 -8.97
CA THR A 120 19.06 -1.09 -10.30
C THR A 120 19.33 -2.21 -11.31
N GLY A 121 20.37 -3.02 -11.10
CA GLY A 121 20.72 -4.17 -11.94
C GLY A 121 20.04 -5.47 -11.53
N LYS A 122 19.29 -5.51 -10.42
CA LYS A 122 18.71 -6.75 -9.85
C LYS A 122 17.19 -6.73 -9.81
N SER A 123 16.57 -6.53 -10.97
CA SER A 123 15.14 -6.82 -11.12
C SER A 123 14.88 -8.28 -11.49
N VAL A 124 13.72 -8.77 -11.10
CA VAL A 124 13.24 -10.11 -11.47
C VAL A 124 11.75 -10.05 -11.86
N PHE A 125 11.27 -11.02 -12.62
CA PHE A 125 9.83 -11.26 -12.76
C PHE A 125 9.44 -12.38 -11.81
N ALA A 126 8.44 -12.14 -10.95
CA ALA A 126 8.03 -13.15 -10.00
C ALA A 126 7.38 -14.35 -10.69
N ASN A 127 7.74 -15.53 -10.22
CA ASN A 127 7.13 -16.80 -10.63
C ASN A 127 5.92 -17.16 -9.73
N VAL A 128 5.26 -18.27 -10.06
CA VAL A 128 4.07 -18.75 -9.32
C VAL A 128 4.31 -18.95 -7.83
N LYS A 129 5.50 -19.47 -7.43
CA LYS A 129 5.83 -19.67 -6.01
C LYS A 129 6.00 -18.33 -5.29
N GLU A 130 6.60 -17.34 -5.94
CA GLU A 130 6.74 -16.00 -5.38
C GLU A 130 5.38 -15.31 -5.21
N TRP A 131 4.45 -15.47 -6.17
CA TRP A 131 3.09 -14.94 -6.01
C TRP A 131 2.30 -15.60 -4.89
N LEU A 132 2.51 -16.89 -4.64
CA LEU A 132 1.95 -17.57 -3.45
C LEU A 132 2.48 -16.98 -2.14
N ILE A 133 3.75 -16.55 -2.10
CA ILE A 133 4.37 -15.92 -0.92
C ILE A 133 3.87 -14.49 -0.73
N TYR A 134 3.78 -13.71 -1.81
CA TYR A 134 3.39 -12.30 -1.73
C TYR A 134 1.88 -12.10 -1.59
N GLY A 135 1.07 -13.08 -2.01
CA GLY A 135 -0.37 -12.99 -1.95
C GLY A 135 -1.01 -12.35 -3.19
N LYS A 136 -2.33 -12.56 -3.30
CA LYS A 136 -3.10 -12.20 -4.50
C LYS A 136 -3.20 -10.70 -4.74
N ALA A 137 -3.29 -9.92 -3.67
CA ALA A 137 -3.38 -8.46 -3.74
C ALA A 137 -2.12 -7.88 -4.41
N ILE A 138 -0.94 -8.29 -3.93
CA ILE A 138 0.36 -7.88 -4.50
C ILE A 138 0.52 -8.43 -5.93
N GLU A 139 0.13 -9.68 -6.18
CA GLU A 139 0.16 -10.24 -7.54
C GLU A 139 -0.66 -9.38 -8.51
N ASN A 140 -1.87 -8.98 -8.14
CA ASN A 140 -2.72 -8.15 -9.01
C ASN A 140 -2.10 -6.77 -9.27
N LEU A 141 -1.40 -6.19 -8.29
CA LEU A 141 -0.71 -4.90 -8.44
C LEU A 141 0.54 -5.00 -9.34
N CYS A 142 1.30 -6.08 -9.20
CA CYS A 142 2.67 -6.16 -9.72
C CYS A 142 2.88 -7.15 -10.88
N ARG A 143 1.86 -7.92 -11.28
CA ARG A 143 1.97 -8.87 -12.38
C ARG A 143 2.38 -8.18 -13.68
N GLY A 144 3.37 -8.77 -14.36
CA GLY A 144 3.90 -8.25 -15.63
C GLY A 144 4.88 -7.10 -15.49
N LEU A 145 5.23 -6.70 -14.26
CA LEU A 145 6.23 -5.66 -13.99
C LEU A 145 7.54 -6.25 -13.48
N PRO A 146 8.70 -5.61 -13.77
CA PRO A 146 9.94 -5.92 -13.09
C PRO A 146 9.80 -5.62 -11.59
N ILE A 147 10.27 -6.56 -10.77
CA ILE A 147 10.22 -6.50 -9.32
C ILE A 147 11.61 -6.25 -8.77
N TYR A 148 11.72 -5.21 -7.96
CA TYR A 148 12.89 -4.92 -7.15
C TYR A 148 12.62 -5.27 -5.69
N LYS A 149 13.51 -6.04 -5.08
CA LYS A 149 13.46 -6.30 -3.65
C LYS A 149 14.11 -5.13 -2.91
N LEU A 150 13.39 -4.60 -1.93
CA LEU A 150 13.83 -3.49 -1.11
C LEU A 150 14.53 -3.99 0.14
N VAL A 151 15.64 -3.33 0.47
CA VAL A 151 16.34 -3.50 1.75
C VAL A 151 16.30 -2.20 2.52
N LYS A 152 16.14 -2.27 3.84
CA LYS A 152 16.19 -1.08 4.69
C LYS A 152 17.59 -0.50 4.72
N THR A 153 17.65 0.81 4.89
CA THR A 153 18.89 1.58 5.00
C THR A 153 18.68 2.77 5.93
N GLU A 154 19.78 3.40 6.33
CA GLU A 154 19.75 4.78 6.82
C GLU A 154 19.47 5.76 5.67
N ALA A 155 19.14 7.01 6.03
CA ALA A 155 18.92 8.07 5.07
C ALA A 155 20.19 8.30 4.22
N PRO A 156 20.14 8.14 2.89
CA PRO A 156 21.30 8.35 2.05
C PRO A 156 21.68 9.83 2.00
N LEU A 157 22.98 10.12 1.87
CA LEU A 157 23.51 11.48 1.72
C LEU A 157 22.90 12.24 0.53
N ASN A 158 22.47 11.52 -0.52
CA ASN A 158 21.79 12.10 -1.67
C ASN A 158 20.40 11.48 -1.88
N SER A 159 19.37 12.07 -1.24
CA SER A 159 17.98 11.60 -1.30
C SER A 159 17.20 12.09 -2.53
N ARG A 160 17.79 12.95 -3.39
CA ARG A 160 17.10 13.54 -4.54
C ARG A 160 16.67 12.51 -5.59
N ALA A 161 17.36 11.37 -5.67
CA ALA A 161 17.03 10.31 -6.61
C ALA A 161 15.91 9.35 -6.11
N CYS A 162 15.48 9.49 -4.86
CA CYS A 162 14.51 8.60 -4.24
C CYS A 162 13.09 8.89 -4.74
N ALA A 163 12.33 7.83 -5.02
CA ALA A 163 10.89 7.94 -5.22
C ALA A 163 10.19 8.01 -3.86
N ASN A 164 9.12 8.80 -3.81
CA ASN A 164 8.26 8.89 -2.63
C ASN A 164 7.08 7.95 -2.82
N ALA A 165 6.90 7.06 -1.86
CA ALA A 165 5.82 6.09 -1.79
C ALA A 165 5.29 6.02 -0.34
N GLY A 166 4.26 5.23 -0.12
CA GLY A 166 3.66 5.05 1.22
C GLY A 166 2.47 5.97 1.44
N ILE A 167 2.17 6.23 2.72
CA ILE A 167 0.95 6.91 3.15
C ILE A 167 1.28 8.37 3.43
N PRO A 168 0.78 9.33 2.62
CA PRO A 168 1.15 10.73 2.76
C PRO A 168 0.89 11.28 4.15
N SER A 169 1.85 12.07 4.65
CA SER A 169 1.87 12.62 6.01
C SER A 169 1.88 11.58 7.16
N ILE A 170 1.74 10.28 6.93
CA ILE A 170 1.65 9.26 8.00
C ILE A 170 2.90 8.38 8.05
N LEU A 171 3.25 7.77 6.91
CA LEU A 171 4.42 6.90 6.76
C LEU A 171 5.02 7.13 5.38
N GLY A 172 6.20 7.76 5.34
CA GLY A 172 6.90 8.03 4.08
C GLY A 172 7.83 6.88 3.73
N ILE A 173 7.60 6.17 2.63
CA ILE A 173 8.54 5.18 2.10
C ILE A 173 9.40 5.87 1.05
N ARG A 174 10.69 6.01 1.32
CA ARG A 174 11.67 6.63 0.41
C ARG A 174 12.43 5.52 -0.30
N ILE A 175 12.07 5.27 -1.56
CA ILE A 175 12.64 4.21 -2.39
C ILE A 175 13.81 4.78 -3.19
N CYS A 176 15.03 4.46 -2.78
CA CYS A 176 16.25 5.00 -3.35
C CYS A 176 17.00 3.94 -4.18
N PRO A 177 17.61 4.31 -5.32
CA PRO A 177 18.58 3.43 -5.95
C PRO A 177 19.80 3.30 -5.03
N LYS A 178 20.40 2.11 -4.96
CA LYS A 178 21.74 1.95 -4.39
C LYS A 178 22.74 2.66 -5.31
N LEU A 179 23.56 3.52 -4.73
CA LEU A 179 24.69 4.15 -5.43
C LEU A 179 25.91 3.24 -5.22
N ASP A 180 26.55 2.85 -6.32
CA ASP A 180 27.81 2.09 -6.30
C ASP A 180 29.01 3.00 -6.00
#